data_AF-A0A369GQK0-F1
#
_entry.id   AF-A0A369GQK0-F1
#
_cell.length_a   1.000
_cell.length_b   1.000
_cell.length_c   1.000
_cell.angle_alpha   90.00
_cell.angle_beta   90.00
_cell.angle_gamma   90.00
#
_symmetry.space_group_name_H-M   'P 1'
#
loop_
_entity.id
_entity.type
_entity.pdbx_description
1 polymer ?
#
loop_
_entity_poly.entity_id
_entity_poly.type
_entity_poly.pdbx_seq_one_letter_code
_entity_poly.pdbx_strand_id
1 'polypeptide(L)'
;MADQSSYGCIEGYIFHASSGECCSRDYVKVNRVKGHVIDVTCSSYFQSGLGRSMDKPSPYLRGVRLCNNDIRGDAHSCPGGMWMSGASLNSPELRLKTCCRPRYTRDVHNVCTPFNVDFTNRKSSNRYWAARMIDGCERKGERGRCCENKHEFRLWDGTCSSLRMIGPIPATARELLARRRSDGCHEDEE
;
A
#
# COMPACT_ATOMS: atom_id res chain seq x y z
N MET A 1 -19.39 5.52 -29.46
CA MET A 1 -19.30 4.35 -28.55
C MET A 1 -17.97 3.70 -28.83
N ALA A 2 -17.01 3.80 -27.92
CA ALA A 2 -15.69 3.20 -28.13
C ALA A 2 -15.82 1.68 -28.09
N ASP A 3 -15.24 1.04 -29.10
CA ASP A 3 -15.16 -0.41 -29.27
C ASP A 3 -14.66 -1.06 -27.97
N GLN A 4 -15.54 -1.79 -27.27
CA GLN A 4 -15.28 -2.33 -25.92
C GLN A 4 -14.22 -3.46 -25.92
N SER A 5 -13.76 -3.88 -27.09
CA SER A 5 -12.81 -4.98 -27.29
C SER A 5 -11.39 -4.71 -26.78
N SER A 6 -11.00 -3.43 -26.54
CA SER A 6 -9.63 -3.08 -26.16
C SER A 6 -9.42 -2.69 -24.69
N TYR A 7 -10.48 -2.56 -23.89
CA TYR A 7 -10.42 -1.83 -22.61
C TYR A 7 -10.02 -2.69 -21.38
N GLY A 8 -10.00 -4.02 -21.51
CA GLY A 8 -9.73 -4.95 -20.40
C GLY A 8 -10.82 -4.94 -19.30
N CYS A 9 -10.56 -5.62 -18.19
CA CYS A 9 -11.44 -5.64 -17.02
C CYS A 9 -10.70 -6.00 -15.73
N ILE A 10 -11.34 -5.76 -14.58
CA ILE A 10 -10.76 -6.06 -13.27
C ILE A 10 -11.60 -7.08 -12.49
N GLU A 11 -10.95 -8.11 -11.96
CA GLU A 11 -11.54 -9.14 -11.11
C GLU A 11 -10.74 -9.20 -9.79
N GLY A 12 -11.40 -8.83 -8.68
CA GLY A 12 -10.77 -8.79 -7.36
C GLY A 12 -9.54 -7.87 -7.31
N TYR A 13 -8.35 -8.46 -7.24
CA TYR A 13 -7.07 -7.76 -7.24
C TYR A 13 -6.30 -7.83 -8.55
N ILE A 14 -6.83 -8.50 -9.56
CA ILE A 14 -6.18 -8.73 -10.84
C ILE A 14 -6.91 -7.96 -11.93
N PHE A 15 -6.16 -7.25 -12.75
CA PHE A 15 -6.62 -6.67 -13.99
C PHE A 15 -6.21 -7.59 -15.14
N HIS A 16 -7.17 -7.89 -16.01
CA HIS A 16 -7.01 -8.66 -17.23
C HIS A 16 -6.97 -7.68 -18.39
N ALA A 17 -5.79 -7.48 -18.97
CA ALA A 17 -5.63 -6.62 -20.13
C ALA A 17 -6.17 -7.33 -21.38
N SER A 18 -6.67 -6.53 -22.33
CA SER A 18 -7.11 -7.02 -23.64
C SER A 18 -5.96 -7.64 -24.45
N SER A 19 -4.71 -7.29 -24.15
CA SER A 19 -3.50 -7.90 -24.73
C SER A 19 -3.22 -9.33 -24.26
N GLY A 20 -3.97 -9.83 -23.25
CA GLY A 20 -3.73 -11.13 -22.62
C GLY A 20 -2.72 -11.10 -21.47
N GLU A 21 -2.14 -9.94 -21.15
CA GLU A 21 -1.36 -9.78 -19.92
C GLU A 21 -2.28 -9.58 -18.73
N CYS A 22 -1.85 -10.05 -17.55
CA CYS A 22 -2.52 -9.73 -16.30
C CYS A 22 -1.58 -9.01 -15.34
N CYS A 23 -2.14 -8.13 -14.53
CA CYS A 23 -1.37 -7.49 -13.48
C CYS A 23 -2.21 -7.25 -12.24
N SER A 24 -1.55 -7.16 -11.09
CA SER A 24 -2.21 -6.73 -9.88
C SER A 24 -2.63 -5.26 -9.97
N ARG A 25 -3.71 -4.91 -9.24
CA ARG A 25 -4.35 -3.57 -9.24
C ARG A 25 -3.41 -2.38 -9.07
N ASP A 26 -2.29 -2.60 -8.40
CA ASP A 26 -1.26 -1.62 -8.13
C ASP A 26 -0.32 -1.35 -9.30
N TYR A 27 -0.29 -2.23 -10.29
CA TYR A 27 0.44 -2.08 -11.56
C TYR A 27 -0.46 -1.63 -12.72
N VAL A 28 -1.75 -1.40 -12.47
CA VAL A 28 -2.69 -0.95 -13.50
C VAL A 28 -2.45 0.53 -13.80
N LYS A 29 -2.22 0.88 -15.06
CA LYS A 29 -2.15 2.26 -15.53
C LYS A 29 -3.45 2.65 -16.21
N VAL A 30 -4.12 3.67 -15.68
CA VAL A 30 -5.40 4.18 -16.19
C VAL A 30 -5.20 5.51 -16.91
N ASN A 31 -5.41 5.52 -18.22
CA ASN A 31 -5.33 6.70 -19.06
C ASN A 31 -6.69 7.40 -19.12
N ARG A 32 -6.72 8.71 -18.81
CA ARG A 32 -7.95 9.51 -18.72
C ARG A 32 -7.90 10.74 -19.59
N VAL A 33 -9.05 11.06 -20.21
CA VAL A 33 -9.28 12.31 -20.95
C VAL A 33 -10.56 12.93 -20.43
N LYS A 34 -10.50 14.19 -19.97
CA LYS A 34 -11.64 14.92 -19.38
C LYS A 34 -12.36 14.14 -18.27
N GLY A 35 -11.61 13.41 -17.44
CA GLY A 35 -12.16 12.61 -16.34
C GLY A 35 -12.73 11.25 -16.75
N HIS A 36 -12.89 10.97 -18.04
CA HIS A 36 -13.31 9.67 -18.56
C HIS A 36 -12.10 8.80 -18.81
N VAL A 37 -12.21 7.53 -18.45
CA VAL A 37 -11.18 6.53 -18.74
C VAL A 37 -11.29 6.16 -20.21
N ILE A 38 -10.17 6.28 -20.93
CA ILE A 38 -10.09 5.97 -22.37
C ILE A 38 -9.36 4.65 -22.62
N ASP A 39 -8.44 4.27 -21.74
CA ASP A 39 -7.58 3.10 -21.90
C ASP A 39 -7.01 2.67 -20.54
N VAL A 40 -6.78 1.37 -20.39
CA VAL A 40 -6.28 0.74 -19.16
C VAL A 40 -5.31 -0.37 -19.54
N THR A 41 -4.07 -0.26 -19.04
CA THR A 41 -2.98 -1.19 -19.39
C THR A 41 -2.23 -1.65 -18.15
N CYS A 42 -1.51 -2.76 -18.26
CA CYS A 42 -0.54 -3.17 -17.25
C CYS A 42 0.75 -2.36 -17.39
N SER A 43 1.33 -1.96 -16.26
CA SER A 43 2.59 -1.22 -16.20
C SER A 43 3.60 -1.99 -15.36
N SER A 44 4.87 -1.92 -15.75
CA SER A 44 5.99 -2.41 -14.94
C SER A 44 6.26 -1.55 -13.70
N TYR A 45 5.65 -0.37 -13.60
CA TYR A 45 5.83 0.56 -12.48
C TYR A 45 4.62 0.56 -11.57
N PHE A 46 4.88 0.58 -10.27
CA PHE A 46 3.86 0.71 -9.24
C PHE A 46 3.12 2.05 -9.38
N GLN A 47 1.83 1.99 -9.67
CA GLN A 47 0.99 3.17 -9.92
C GLN A 47 0.32 3.66 -8.63
N SER A 48 -0.19 2.74 -7.82
CA SER A 48 -0.85 3.05 -6.54
C SER A 48 -0.99 1.78 -5.70
N GLY A 49 -1.29 1.87 -4.40
CA GLY A 49 -1.60 0.67 -3.63
C GLY A 49 -2.89 -0.03 -4.09
N LEU A 50 -2.97 -1.36 -3.89
CA LEU A 50 -4.13 -2.21 -4.24
C LEU A 50 -5.48 -1.68 -3.70
N GLY A 51 -5.43 -0.91 -2.62
CA GLY A 51 -6.58 -0.49 -1.84
C GLY A 51 -6.91 -1.51 -0.75
N ARG A 52 -7.80 -1.13 0.16
CA ARG A 52 -8.13 -1.96 1.33
C ARG A 52 -9.16 -3.05 1.02
N SER A 53 -9.83 -2.97 -0.12
CA SER A 53 -10.98 -3.82 -0.44
C SER A 53 -11.10 -4.10 -1.95
N MET A 54 -11.50 -5.32 -2.33
CA MET A 54 -11.95 -5.73 -3.66
C MET A 54 -13.31 -5.07 -3.97
N ASP A 55 -14.22 -5.00 -3.01
CA ASP A 55 -15.57 -4.42 -3.19
C ASP A 55 -15.54 -2.94 -3.56
N LYS A 56 -14.50 -2.22 -3.13
CA LYS A 56 -14.32 -0.80 -3.43
C LYS A 56 -13.05 -0.57 -4.25
N PRO A 57 -13.18 -0.25 -5.55
CA PRO A 57 -12.06 0.21 -6.35
C PRO A 57 -11.39 1.42 -5.69
N SER A 58 -10.06 1.42 -5.66
CA SER A 58 -9.28 2.61 -5.28
C SER A 58 -9.76 3.81 -6.12
N PRO A 59 -9.73 5.05 -5.61
CA PRO A 59 -10.10 6.24 -6.39
C PRO A 59 -9.40 6.30 -7.75
N TYR A 60 -8.15 5.82 -7.82
CA TYR A 60 -7.35 5.73 -9.04
C TYR A 60 -7.93 4.76 -10.10
N LEU A 61 -8.72 3.78 -9.71
CA LEU A 61 -9.35 2.77 -10.59
C LEU A 61 -10.82 3.10 -10.88
N ARG A 62 -11.33 4.26 -10.43
CA ARG A 62 -12.71 4.65 -10.71
C ARG A 62 -12.94 4.76 -12.22
N GLY A 63 -13.98 4.09 -12.70
CA GLY A 63 -14.32 4.01 -14.13
C GLY A 63 -13.74 2.80 -14.86
N VAL A 64 -12.83 2.04 -14.24
CA VAL A 64 -12.38 0.75 -14.78
C VAL A 64 -13.52 -0.27 -14.62
N ARG A 65 -13.76 -1.04 -15.68
CA ARG A 65 -14.82 -2.04 -15.75
C ARG A 65 -14.48 -3.26 -14.90
N LEU A 66 -15.44 -3.75 -14.12
CA LEU A 66 -15.35 -5.07 -13.47
C LEU A 66 -15.50 -6.18 -14.52
N CYS A 67 -14.73 -7.25 -14.40
CA CYS A 67 -14.91 -8.43 -15.23
C CYS A 67 -16.31 -9.03 -14.99
N ASN A 68 -16.95 -9.44 -16.08
CA ASN A 68 -18.25 -10.07 -16.06
C ASN A 68 -18.09 -11.57 -16.31
N ASN A 69 -18.35 -12.37 -15.27
CA ASN A 69 -18.25 -13.83 -15.34
C ASN A 69 -19.26 -14.47 -16.30
N ASP A 70 -20.35 -13.76 -16.63
CA ASP A 70 -21.34 -14.23 -17.60
C ASP A 70 -20.86 -14.06 -19.05
N ILE A 71 -19.85 -13.20 -19.28
CA ILE A 71 -19.25 -12.99 -20.59
C ILE A 71 -18.07 -13.96 -20.73
N ARG A 72 -18.25 -14.98 -21.57
CA ARG A 72 -17.22 -16.00 -21.78
C ARG A 72 -15.94 -15.35 -22.33
N GLY A 73 -14.87 -15.48 -21.55
CA GLY A 73 -13.58 -14.91 -21.87
C GLY A 73 -13.34 -13.52 -21.30
N ASP A 74 -14.29 -12.87 -20.63
CA ASP A 74 -14.03 -11.52 -20.09
C ASP A 74 -12.88 -11.51 -19.08
N ALA A 75 -12.88 -12.48 -18.16
CA ALA A 75 -11.71 -12.88 -17.41
C ALA A 75 -10.95 -13.96 -18.20
N HIS A 76 -9.78 -13.59 -18.72
CA HIS A 76 -8.92 -14.49 -19.51
C HIS A 76 -7.86 -15.19 -18.63
N SER A 77 -7.47 -16.41 -19.00
CA SER A 77 -6.15 -16.96 -18.65
C SER A 77 -5.08 -16.00 -19.19
N CYS A 78 -4.04 -15.69 -18.44
CA CYS A 78 -3.06 -14.64 -18.75
C CYS A 78 -1.92 -15.15 -19.66
N PRO A 79 -2.08 -15.27 -20.99
CA PRO A 79 -1.14 -15.98 -21.84
C PRO A 79 0.09 -15.10 -22.13
N GLY A 80 -0.06 -13.77 -22.01
CA GLY A 80 1.02 -12.79 -22.10
C GLY A 80 1.85 -12.68 -20.82
N GLY A 81 1.52 -13.45 -19.78
CA GLY A 81 2.19 -13.42 -18.49
C GLY A 81 1.43 -12.64 -17.41
N MET A 82 1.95 -12.72 -16.19
CA MET A 82 1.30 -12.15 -15.01
C MET A 82 2.30 -11.37 -14.15
N TRP A 83 1.93 -10.14 -13.80
CA TRP A 83 2.71 -9.23 -12.95
C TRP A 83 1.98 -9.03 -11.62
N MET A 84 2.48 -9.63 -10.55
CA MET A 84 1.86 -9.52 -9.23
C MET A 84 2.80 -8.88 -8.22
N SER A 85 2.26 -7.95 -7.44
CA SER A 85 2.96 -7.47 -6.27
C SER A 85 2.88 -8.48 -5.13
N GLY A 86 3.83 -8.40 -4.19
CA GLY A 86 3.75 -9.20 -2.97
C GLY A 86 2.46 -8.95 -2.16
N ALA A 87 1.83 -7.78 -2.34
CA ALA A 87 0.58 -7.42 -1.70
C ALA A 87 -0.64 -8.07 -2.35
N SER A 88 -0.62 -8.39 -3.65
CA SER A 88 -1.75 -9.06 -4.31
C SER A 88 -1.75 -10.56 -4.01
N LEU A 89 -0.55 -11.14 -3.90
CA LEU A 89 -0.33 -12.50 -3.39
C LEU A 89 -0.79 -12.65 -1.93
N ASN A 90 -0.81 -11.56 -1.16
CA ASN A 90 -1.25 -11.52 0.23
C ASN A 90 -2.38 -10.51 0.41
N SER A 91 -3.51 -10.78 -0.23
CA SER A 91 -4.53 -9.75 -0.47
C SER A 91 -5.07 -9.12 0.84
N PRO A 92 -5.31 -7.79 0.87
CA PRO A 92 -5.87 -7.09 2.03
C PRO A 92 -7.21 -7.64 2.52
N GLU A 93 -7.98 -8.34 1.69
CA GLU A 93 -9.26 -8.95 2.06
C GLU A 93 -9.18 -10.41 2.50
N LEU A 94 -8.22 -11.19 2.00
CA LEU A 94 -7.81 -12.42 2.70
C LEU A 94 -7.28 -12.08 4.11
N ARG A 95 -6.86 -10.83 4.30
CA ARG A 95 -6.62 -10.17 5.59
C ARG A 95 -7.87 -9.42 6.11
N LEU A 96 -9.03 -10.11 6.21
CA LEU A 96 -10.09 -9.75 7.20
C LEU A 96 -9.56 -9.57 8.63
N LYS A 97 -8.29 -9.87 8.82
CA LYS A 97 -7.39 -9.35 9.82
C LYS A 97 -7.02 -7.90 9.53
N THR A 98 -7.93 -7.01 9.91
CA THR A 98 -7.56 -5.64 10.26
C THR A 98 -6.19 -5.65 10.97
N CYS A 99 -5.34 -4.70 10.58
CA CYS A 99 -4.07 -4.48 11.25
C CYS A 99 -4.27 -4.56 12.76
N CYS A 100 -3.48 -5.39 13.42
CA CYS A 100 -3.48 -5.41 14.88
C CYS A 100 -3.21 -3.99 15.39
N ARG A 101 -3.73 -3.66 16.57
CA ARG A 101 -3.47 -2.37 17.23
C ARG A 101 -1.96 -2.08 17.31
N PRO A 102 -1.51 -0.82 17.45
CA PRO A 102 -0.09 -0.51 17.58
C PRO A 102 0.59 -1.39 18.66
N ARG A 103 1.82 -1.87 18.38
CA ARG A 103 2.59 -2.82 19.20
C ARG A 103 2.06 -4.25 19.27
N TYR A 104 1.15 -4.62 18.37
CA TYR A 104 0.67 -5.97 18.22
C TYR A 104 0.98 -6.48 16.81
N THR A 105 1.27 -7.76 16.71
CA THR A 105 1.44 -8.49 15.45
C THR A 105 0.61 -9.76 15.52
N ARG A 106 0.38 -10.39 14.39
CA ARG A 106 -0.32 -11.65 14.35
C ARG A 106 0.61 -12.83 14.58
N ASP A 107 0.17 -13.79 15.38
CA ASP A 107 0.86 -15.06 15.56
C ASP A 107 0.42 -16.11 14.50
N VAL A 108 1.00 -17.31 14.60
CA VAL A 108 0.70 -18.44 13.71
C VAL A 108 -0.75 -18.93 13.81
N HIS A 109 -1.40 -18.72 14.96
CA HIS A 109 -2.81 -19.02 15.20
C HIS A 109 -3.72 -17.86 14.82
N ASN A 110 -3.18 -16.88 14.10
CA ASN A 110 -3.99 -15.84 13.55
C ASN A 110 -4.57 -14.92 14.66
N VAL A 111 -3.96 -14.84 15.84
CA VAL A 111 -4.38 -13.97 16.97
C VAL A 111 -3.44 -12.76 17.08
N CYS A 112 -3.97 -11.58 17.40
CA CYS A 112 -3.14 -10.40 17.65
C CYS A 112 -2.48 -10.51 19.03
N THR A 113 -1.18 -10.76 19.05
CA THR A 113 -0.38 -10.85 20.28
C THR A 113 0.50 -9.61 20.45
N PRO A 114 0.82 -9.21 21.69
CA PRO A 114 1.79 -8.14 21.93
C PRO A 114 3.13 -8.49 21.28
N PHE A 115 3.73 -7.53 20.59
CA PHE A 115 5.07 -7.65 20.05
C PHE A 115 5.99 -6.70 20.80
N ASN A 116 7.04 -7.24 21.42
CA ASN A 116 8.02 -6.44 22.13
C ASN A 116 8.93 -5.72 21.13
N VAL A 117 8.51 -4.54 20.69
CA VAL A 117 9.24 -3.69 19.75
C VAL A 117 9.99 -2.58 20.49
N ASP A 118 11.25 -2.41 20.11
CA ASP A 118 12.06 -1.25 20.47
C ASP A 118 12.32 -0.46 19.18
N PHE A 119 11.62 0.67 19.02
CA PHE A 119 11.74 1.52 17.85
C PHE A 119 13.07 2.28 17.79
N THR A 120 13.83 2.36 18.88
CA THR A 120 15.19 2.93 18.85
C THR A 120 16.20 1.97 18.19
N ASN A 121 15.90 0.68 18.21
CA ASN A 121 16.70 -0.37 17.59
C ASN A 121 16.18 -0.72 16.18
N ARG A 122 16.97 -0.41 15.14
CA ARG A 122 16.63 -0.69 13.72
C ARG A 122 16.23 -2.14 13.48
N LYS A 123 16.93 -3.11 14.08
CA LYS A 123 16.65 -4.55 13.90
C LYS A 123 15.31 -4.94 14.53
N SER A 124 15.01 -4.41 15.71
CA SER A 124 13.73 -4.65 16.40
C SER A 124 12.55 -4.02 15.64
N SER A 125 12.68 -2.75 15.26
CA SER A 125 11.72 -2.03 14.39
C SER A 125 11.46 -2.77 13.07
N ASN A 126 12.52 -3.22 12.38
CA ASN A 126 12.38 -3.95 11.13
C ASN A 126 11.66 -5.30 11.31
N ARG A 127 11.91 -6.05 12.39
CA ARG A 127 11.18 -7.30 12.66
C ARG A 127 9.69 -7.06 12.90
N TYR A 128 9.36 -6.02 13.67
CA TYR A 128 7.98 -5.61 13.91
C TYR A 128 7.27 -5.23 12.61
N TRP A 129 7.89 -4.40 11.78
CA TRP A 129 7.30 -3.98 10.50
C TRP A 129 7.23 -5.11 9.48
N ALA A 130 8.21 -6.00 9.43
CA ALA A 130 8.14 -7.19 8.59
C ALA A 130 6.90 -8.04 8.93
N ALA A 131 6.68 -8.33 10.23
CA ALA A 131 5.49 -9.05 10.67
C ALA A 131 4.18 -8.32 10.30
N ARG A 132 4.14 -7.00 10.46
CA ARG A 132 2.96 -6.19 10.10
C ARG A 132 2.74 -6.06 8.60
N MET A 133 3.78 -6.08 7.79
CA MET A 133 3.66 -6.08 6.33
C MET A 133 3.15 -7.43 5.81
N ILE A 134 3.46 -8.53 6.50
CA ILE A 134 2.83 -9.85 6.29
C ILE A 134 1.33 -9.82 6.67
N ASP A 135 0.91 -8.91 7.55
CA ASP A 135 -0.51 -8.63 7.84
C ASP A 135 -1.13 -7.55 6.92
N GLY A 136 -0.37 -6.96 6.00
CA GLY A 136 -0.86 -5.97 5.04
C GLY A 136 -0.98 -4.57 5.59
N CYS A 137 -0.35 -4.34 6.73
CA CYS A 137 -0.20 -3.02 7.26
C CYS A 137 0.83 -2.26 6.46
N GLU A 138 0.43 -1.08 5.98
CA GLU A 138 1.35 -0.05 5.57
C GLU A 138 2.36 0.22 6.70
N ARG A 139 3.65 0.30 6.34
CA ARG A 139 4.68 0.77 7.27
C ARG A 139 4.36 2.21 7.64
N LYS A 140 4.09 2.42 8.92
CA LYS A 140 3.68 3.70 9.50
C LYS A 140 4.57 3.98 10.71
N GLY A 141 4.47 5.16 11.28
CA GLY A 141 4.89 5.34 12.65
C GLY A 141 3.90 4.70 13.65
N GLU A 142 4.26 4.59 14.92
CA GLU A 142 3.39 4.15 16.03
C GLU A 142 2.11 4.99 16.05
N ARG A 143 2.23 6.28 15.73
CA ARG A 143 1.12 7.26 15.69
C ARG A 143 0.57 7.51 14.29
N GLY A 144 0.73 6.59 13.35
CA GLY A 144 0.21 6.71 11.99
C GLY A 144 1.24 7.19 10.97
N ARG A 145 0.84 7.95 9.97
CA ARG A 145 1.47 7.93 8.63
C ARG A 145 2.90 8.47 8.42
N CYS A 146 3.85 8.56 9.34
CA CYS A 146 5.12 9.29 9.13
C CYS A 146 4.96 10.73 8.58
N CYS A 147 5.99 11.57 8.71
CA CYS A 147 5.93 12.91 8.12
C CYS A 147 6.56 12.86 6.73
N GLU A 148 5.86 13.45 5.75
CA GLU A 148 6.29 13.47 4.34
C GLU A 148 7.67 14.12 4.20
N ASN A 149 7.90 15.22 4.93
CA ASN A 149 9.20 15.86 4.99
C ASN A 149 10.14 15.09 5.94
N LYS A 150 11.32 14.72 5.45
CA LYS A 150 12.39 14.08 6.23
C LYS A 150 12.92 14.93 7.39
N HIS A 151 12.74 16.24 7.31
CA HIS A 151 13.14 17.19 8.34
C HIS A 151 12.05 17.46 9.38
N GLU A 152 10.91 16.77 9.29
CA GLU A 152 9.81 16.88 10.24
C GLU A 152 9.71 15.65 11.11
N PHE A 153 9.19 15.83 12.31
CA PHE A 153 8.88 14.74 13.22
C PHE A 153 7.43 14.84 13.69
N ARG A 154 6.89 13.70 14.14
CA ARG A 154 5.52 13.61 14.62
C ARG A 154 5.44 14.00 16.09
N LEU A 155 4.58 14.98 16.40
CA LEU A 155 4.25 15.37 17.77
C LEU A 155 3.37 14.32 18.45
N TRP A 156 3.07 14.54 19.72
CA TRP A 156 2.26 13.62 20.53
C TRP A 156 0.80 13.54 20.09
N ASP A 157 0.28 14.62 19.51
CA ASP A 157 -1.05 14.72 18.91
C ASP A 157 -1.13 14.15 17.49
N GLY A 158 -0.01 13.65 16.94
CA GLY A 158 0.07 13.09 15.60
C GLY A 158 0.33 14.10 14.47
N THR A 159 0.45 15.39 14.79
CA THR A 159 0.78 16.43 13.80
C THR A 159 2.26 16.39 13.44
N CYS A 160 2.59 16.76 12.19
CA CYS A 160 3.97 16.89 11.74
C CYS A 160 4.49 18.29 12.02
N SER A 161 5.66 18.37 12.63
CA SER A 161 6.28 19.64 12.98
C SER A 161 7.72 19.69 12.50
N SER A 162 8.04 20.80 11.83
CA SER A 162 9.40 21.27 11.54
C SER A 162 9.90 22.22 12.62
N LEU A 163 9.00 22.72 13.47
CA LEU A 163 9.28 23.69 14.53
C LEU A 163 10.02 22.99 15.66
N ARG A 164 11.34 23.06 15.51
CA ARG A 164 12.33 22.64 16.47
C ARG A 164 12.24 23.46 17.77
N MET A 165 11.41 23.06 18.72
CA MET A 165 11.65 23.40 20.13
C MET A 165 11.56 22.14 20.99
N ILE A 166 12.72 21.60 21.34
CA ILE A 166 12.87 20.71 22.49
C ILE A 166 13.42 21.61 23.59
N GLY A 167 12.54 22.38 24.25
CA GLY A 167 12.97 23.52 25.06
C GLY A 167 13.53 24.66 24.19
N PRO A 168 14.48 25.48 24.69
CA PRO A 168 14.92 26.70 24.02
C PRO A 168 15.88 26.50 22.82
N ILE A 169 16.23 25.26 22.46
CA ILE A 169 17.24 24.97 21.42
C ILE A 169 16.61 24.20 20.24
N PRO A 170 16.95 24.56 18.99
CA PRO A 170 16.48 23.82 17.84
C PRO A 170 17.07 22.40 17.76
N ALA A 171 16.23 21.36 17.71
CA ALA A 171 16.62 19.96 17.54
C ALA A 171 17.51 19.74 16.29
N THR A 172 18.68 19.15 16.46
CA THR A 172 19.61 18.80 15.38
C THR A 172 19.02 17.79 14.39
N ALA A 173 19.58 17.71 13.17
CA ALA A 173 19.18 16.70 12.18
C ALA A 173 19.31 15.26 12.73
N ARG A 174 20.31 15.01 13.58
CA ARG A 174 20.51 13.72 14.25
C ARG A 174 19.39 13.41 15.25
N GLU A 175 18.91 14.40 16.00
CA GLU A 175 17.79 14.24 16.94
C GLU A 175 16.46 14.04 16.21
N LEU A 176 16.24 14.73 15.10
CA LEU A 176 15.07 14.53 14.24
C LEU A 176 15.03 13.10 13.69
N LEU A 177 16.15 12.61 13.16
CA LEU A 177 16.27 11.23 12.69
C LEU A 177 16.09 10.21 13.82
N ALA A 178 16.59 10.49 15.03
CA ALA A 178 16.38 9.62 16.19
C ALA A 178 14.90 9.55 16.58
N ARG A 179 14.17 10.68 16.52
CA ARG A 179 12.73 10.73 16.81
C ARG A 179 11.89 10.05 15.74
N ARG A 180 12.20 10.26 14.46
CA ARG A 180 11.57 9.54 13.34
C ARG A 180 11.74 8.03 13.52
N ARG A 181 12.97 7.58 13.82
CA ARG A 181 13.25 6.18 14.14
C ARG A 181 12.46 5.68 15.33
N SER A 182 12.40 6.45 16.42
CA SER A 182 11.65 6.12 17.63
C SER A 182 10.13 6.03 17.38
N ASP A 183 9.60 6.73 16.38
CA ASP A 183 8.21 6.57 15.96
C ASP A 183 8.05 5.40 14.98
N GLY A 184 9.13 4.74 14.53
CA GLY A 184 9.09 3.65 13.55
C GLY A 184 9.20 4.12 12.09
N CYS A 185 9.41 5.41 11.87
CA CYS A 185 9.65 6.04 10.58
C CYS A 185 11.14 5.96 10.23
N HIS A 186 11.47 5.09 9.28
CA HIS A 186 12.81 5.01 8.70
C HIS A 186 12.75 5.57 7.28
N GLU A 187 13.73 6.39 6.93
CA GLU A 187 14.02 6.69 5.53
C GLU A 187 14.68 5.47 4.92
N ASP A 188 14.23 5.08 3.73
CA ASP A 188 14.99 4.18 2.88
C ASP A 188 16.29 4.93 2.51
N GLU A 189 17.42 4.35 2.87
CA GLU A 189 18.74 4.87 2.49
C GLU A 189 18.90 4.62 0.98
N GLU A 190 18.51 5.58 0.15
CA GLU A 190 19.10 5.78 -1.18
C GLU A 190 20.40 6.59 -1.08
#